data_AF-A0A655QSS7-F1
#
_entry.id   AF-A0A655QSS7-F1
#
_cell.length_a   1.000
_cell.length_b   1.000
_cell.length_c   1.000
_cell.angle_alpha   90.00
_cell.angle_beta   90.00
_cell.angle_gamma   90.00
#
_symmetry.space_group_name_H-M   'P 1'
#
loop_
_entity.id
_entity.type
_entity.pdbx_description
1 polymer ?
#
loop_
_entity_poly.entity_id
_entity_poly.type
_entity_poly.pdbx_seq_one_letter_code
_entity_poly.pdbx_strand_id
1 'polypeptide(L)'
;MIGMIALAGIIVRNSILLVDFINQQVEQGMAFSEAVIQSAAVRAKPIMLTALAAMIGAVFILDDPIFNGLAISLIFGIFVSTVLTLLVIPVLYYVVMRKRFAAH
;
A
#
# COMPACT_ATOMS: atom_id res chain seq x y z
N MET A 1 -17.91 4.04 -10.25
CA MET A 1 -16.88 3.19 -10.92
C MET A 1 -15.53 3.90 -11.09
N ILE A 2 -15.49 5.21 -11.37
CA ILE A 2 -14.24 5.99 -11.53
C ILE A 2 -13.27 5.87 -10.33
N GLY A 3 -13.80 5.89 -9.09
CA GLY A 3 -12.98 5.74 -7.88
C GLY A 3 -12.25 4.40 -7.76
N MET A 4 -12.85 3.29 -8.22
CA MET A 4 -12.17 1.98 -8.21
C MET A 4 -11.00 1.94 -9.20
N ILE A 5 -11.14 2.58 -10.37
CA ILE A 5 -10.09 2.63 -11.40
C ILE A 5 -8.90 3.46 -10.90
N ALA A 6 -9.16 4.60 -10.25
CA ALA A 6 -8.12 5.43 -9.65
C ALA A 6 -7.35 4.67 -8.55
N LEU A 7 -8.07 3.95 -7.67
CA LEU A 7 -7.45 3.12 -6.63
C LEU A 7 -6.61 1.99 -7.21
N ALA A 8 -7.08 1.30 -8.25
CA ALA A 8 -6.33 0.24 -8.92
C ALA A 8 -5.01 0.77 -9.50
N GLY A 9 -5.02 1.94 -10.14
CA GLY A 9 -3.81 2.57 -10.67
C GLY A 9 -2.78 2.91 -9.58
N ILE A 10 -3.23 3.42 -8.43
CA ILE A 10 -2.36 3.71 -7.28
C ILE A 10 -1.74 2.41 -6.75
N ILE A 11 -2.53 1.34 -6.61
CA ILE A 11 -2.04 0.04 -6.10
C ILE A 11 -1.01 -0.58 -7.04
N VAL A 12 -1.26 -0.57 -8.36
CA VAL A 12 -0.32 -1.13 -9.35
C VAL A 12 1.01 -0.38 -9.32
N ARG A 13 0.98 0.96 -9.29
CA ARG A 13 2.20 1.78 -9.18
C ARG A 13 2.94 1.53 -7.86
N ASN A 14 2.20 1.35 -6.77
CA ASN A 14 2.72 1.01 -5.44
C ASN A 14 3.15 -0.47 -5.30
N SER A 15 2.90 -1.31 -6.30
CA SER A 15 3.41 -2.69 -6.32
C SER A 15 4.66 -2.81 -7.21
N ILE A 16 4.64 -2.25 -8.42
CA ILE A 16 5.77 -2.28 -9.36
C ILE A 16 7.03 -1.71 -8.72
N LEU A 17 6.92 -0.52 -8.14
CA LEU A 17 8.07 0.19 -7.58
C LEU A 17 8.58 -0.41 -6.26
N LEU A 18 7.90 -1.41 -5.68
CA LEU A 18 8.36 -2.18 -4.51
C LEU A 18 9.23 -3.33 -5.02
N VAL A 19 8.76 -4.02 -6.07
CA VAL A 19 9.47 -5.10 -6.73
C VAL A 19 10.77 -4.58 -7.35
N ASP A 20 10.74 -3.43 -8.03
CA ASP A 20 11.95 -2.79 -8.57
C ASP A 20 12.95 -2.45 -7.46
N PHE A 21 12.48 -1.95 -6.32
CA PHE A 21 13.35 -1.60 -5.20
C PHE A 21 14.00 -2.83 -4.57
N ILE A 22 13.25 -3.93 -4.43
CA ILE A 22 13.77 -5.21 -3.94
C ILE A 22 14.84 -5.74 -4.91
N ASN A 23 14.58 -5.73 -6.21
CA ASN A 23 15.54 -6.19 -7.22
C ASN A 23 16.84 -5.36 -7.20
N GLN A 24 16.73 -4.02 -7.12
CA GLN A 24 17.91 -3.15 -7.00
C GLN A 24 18.73 -3.42 -5.74
N GLN A 25 18.08 -3.64 -4.59
CA GLN A 25 18.77 -3.89 -3.33
C GLN A 25 19.45 -5.26 -3.31
N VAL A 26 18.85 -6.26 -3.96
CA VAL A 26 19.45 -7.59 -4.15
C VAL A 26 20.64 -7.54 -5.11
N GLU A 27 20.55 -6.77 -6.21
CA GLU A 27 21.69 -6.53 -7.12
C GLU A 27 22.85 -5.81 -6.43
N GLN A 28 22.57 -4.98 -5.42
CA GLN A 28 23.58 -4.32 -4.59
C GLN A 28 24.20 -5.25 -3.53
N GLY A 29 23.84 -6.54 -3.52
CA GLY A 29 24.40 -7.55 -2.62
C GLY A 29 23.75 -7.61 -1.24
N MET A 30 22.61 -6.93 -1.03
CA MET A 30 21.90 -6.94 0.24
C MET A 30 21.12 -8.24 0.41
N ALA A 31 21.12 -8.80 1.62
CA ALA A 31 20.39 -10.03 1.92
C ALA A 31 18.89 -9.85 1.64
N PHE A 32 18.28 -10.79 0.91
CA PHE A 32 16.88 -10.68 0.46
C PHE A 32 15.90 -10.34 1.60
N SER A 33 16.10 -10.93 2.78
CA SER A 33 15.29 -10.64 3.97
C SER A 33 15.35 -9.16 4.37
N GLU A 34 16.53 -8.55 4.31
CA GLU A 34 16.76 -7.15 4.66
C GLU A 34 16.24 -6.21 3.58
N ALA A 35 16.46 -6.55 2.30
CA ALA A 35 15.95 -5.82 1.15
C ALA A 35 14.41 -5.71 1.17
N VAL A 36 13.72 -6.79 1.55
CA VAL A 36 12.26 -6.82 1.68
C VAL A 36 11.77 -5.94 2.83
N ILE A 37 12.42 -6.03 3.99
CA ILE A 37 12.04 -5.23 5.17
C ILE A 37 12.27 -3.74 4.89
N GLN A 38 13.43 -3.37 4.35
CA GLN A 38 13.72 -1.98 3.97
C GLN A 38 12.74 -1.48 2.90
N SER A 39 12.49 -2.26 1.85
CA SER A 39 11.58 -1.85 0.78
C SER A 39 10.16 -1.68 1.30
N ALA A 40 9.67 -2.58 2.16
CA ALA A 40 8.37 -2.45 2.79
C ALA A 40 8.29 -1.21 3.71
N ALA A 41 9.32 -0.95 4.51
CA ALA A 41 9.39 0.21 5.41
C ALA A 41 9.43 1.55 4.66
N VAL A 42 10.21 1.63 3.57
CA VAL A 42 10.33 2.83 2.73
C VAL A 42 9.01 3.14 2.02
N ARG A 43 8.25 2.13 1.62
CA ARG A 43 6.98 2.27 0.89
C ARG A 43 5.78 2.54 1.81
N ALA A 44 5.89 2.17 3.09
CA ALA A 44 4.83 2.42 4.08
C ALA A 44 4.50 3.92 4.23
N LYS A 45 5.51 4.79 4.29
CA LYS A 45 5.33 6.26 4.41
C LYS A 45 4.57 6.86 3.23
N PRO A 46 4.98 6.62 1.96
CA PRO A 46 4.24 7.07 0.78
C PRO A 46 2.80 6.55 0.72
N ILE A 47 2.57 5.28 1.04
CA ILE A 47 1.22 4.68 1.04
C ILE A 47 0.31 5.39 2.05
N MET A 48 0.80 5.60 3.29
CA MET A 48 0.07 6.36 4.30
C MET A 48 -0.24 7.78 3.84
N LEU A 49 0.72 8.47 3.23
CA LEU A 49 0.53 9.83 2.69
C LEU A 49 -0.58 9.89 1.64
N THR A 50 -0.63 8.92 0.72
CA THR A 50 -1.69 8.86 -0.29
C THR A 50 -3.06 8.54 0.30
N ALA A 51 -3.12 7.62 1.27
CA ALA A 51 -4.37 7.30 1.97
C ALA A 51 -4.90 8.49 2.77
N LEU A 52 -4.01 9.21 3.46
CA LEU A 52 -4.35 10.43 4.19
C LEU A 52 -4.86 11.53 3.26
N ALA A 53 -4.19 11.77 2.13
CA ALA A 53 -4.65 12.74 1.13
C ALA A 53 -6.04 12.41 0.60
N ALA A 54 -6.31 11.12 0.33
CA ALA A 54 -7.64 10.67 -0.12
C ALA A 54 -8.71 10.81 0.95
N MET A 55 -8.40 10.50 2.22
CA MET A 55 -9.32 10.70 3.34
C MET A 55 -9.63 12.18 3.56
N ILE A 56 -8.64 13.07 3.48
CA ILE A 56 -8.84 14.53 3.58
C ILE A 56 -9.73 15.02 2.44
N GLY A 57 -9.49 14.57 1.20
CA GLY A 57 -10.36 14.90 0.07
C GLY A 57 -11.80 14.42 0.25
N ALA A 58 -11.99 13.24 0.85
CA ALA A 58 -13.31 12.71 1.17
C ALA A 58 -14.02 13.49 2.29
N VAL A 59 -13.27 14.11 3.22
CA VAL A 59 -13.85 14.98 4.26
C VAL A 59 -14.49 16.23 3.64
N PHE A 60 -13.90 16.83 2.60
CA PHE A 60 -14.51 17.97 1.91
C PHE A 60 -15.83 17.63 1.20
N ILE A 61 -16.07 16.35 0.89
CA ILE A 61 -17.30 15.88 0.24
C ILE A 61 -18.43 15.65 1.28
N LEU A 62 -18.12 15.66 2.58
CA LEU A 62 -19.11 15.45 3.66
C LEU A 62 -20.12 16.60 3.76
N ASP A 63 -19.75 17.81 3.33
CA ASP A 63 -20.61 19.00 3.40
C ASP A 63 -21.81 18.92 2.43
N ASP A 64 -21.76 18.05 1.41
CA ASP A 64 -22.87 17.81 0.51
C ASP A 64 -23.81 16.70 1.04
N PRO A 65 -25.10 17.00 1.33
CA PRO A 65 -26.07 16.02 1.85
C PRO A 65 -26.30 14.81 0.94
N ILE A 66 -26.04 14.96 -0.37
CA ILE A 66 -26.17 13.90 -1.38
C ILE A 66 -25.00 12.91 -1.29
N PHE A 67 -23.80 13.39 -0.98
CA PHE A 67 -22.58 12.57 -0.98
C PHE A 67 -22.08 12.20 0.41
N ASN A 68 -22.73 12.69 1.47
CA ASN A 68 -22.38 12.41 2.86
C ASN A 68 -22.25 10.91 3.16
N GLY A 69 -23.23 10.09 2.75
CA GLY A 69 -23.18 8.64 2.92
C GLY A 69 -22.04 7.95 2.14
N LEU A 70 -21.71 8.48 0.95
CA LEU A 70 -20.60 7.99 0.14
C LEU A 70 -19.25 8.35 0.76
N ALA A 71 -19.10 9.57 1.27
CA ALA A 71 -17.88 10.06 1.92
C ALA A 71 -17.55 9.24 3.18
N ILE A 72 -18.54 8.94 4.03
CA ILE A 72 -18.34 8.09 5.22
C ILE A 72 -17.87 6.68 4.81
N SER A 73 -18.52 6.06 3.81
CA SER A 73 -18.11 4.74 3.33
C SER A 73 -16.70 4.75 2.73
N LEU A 74 -16.31 5.83 2.07
CA LEU A 74 -15.00 5.96 1.41
C LEU A 74 -13.89 6.17 2.44
N ILE A 75 -14.09 7.04 3.43
CA ILE A 75 -13.14 7.25 4.54
C ILE A 75 -12.92 5.94 5.30
N PHE A 76 -14.01 5.27 5.69
CA PHE A 76 -13.92 4.02 6.45
C PHE A 76 -13.29 2.89 5.62
N GLY A 77 -13.67 2.77 4.35
CA GLY A 77 -13.10 1.80 3.43
C GLY A 77 -11.60 2.00 3.18
N ILE A 78 -11.17 3.25 2.96
CA ILE A 78 -9.75 3.58 2.79
C ILE A 78 -8.98 3.31 4.08
N PHE A 79 -9.52 3.68 5.24
CA PHE A 79 -8.88 3.44 6.52
C PHE A 79 -8.63 1.95 6.76
N VAL A 80 -9.69 1.13 6.67
CA VAL A 80 -9.60 -0.32 6.85
C VAL A 80 -8.66 -0.94 5.80
N SER A 81 -8.79 -0.57 4.52
CA SER A 81 -7.94 -1.07 3.45
C SER A 81 -6.47 -0.70 3.64
N THR A 82 -6.18 0.50 4.13
CA THR A 82 -4.80 0.98 4.37
C THR A 82 -4.16 0.21 5.52
N VAL A 83 -4.90 0.01 6.62
CA VAL A 83 -4.45 -0.81 7.76
C VAL A 83 -4.20 -2.25 7.33
N LEU A 84 -5.14 -2.86 6.60
CA LEU A 84 -4.96 -4.20 6.04
C LEU A 84 -3.75 -4.26 5.11
N THR A 85 -3.55 -3.28 4.22
CA THR A 85 -2.42 -3.28 3.28
C THR A 85 -1.08 -3.17 4.00
N LEU A 86 -0.97 -2.28 4.99
CA LEU A 86 0.27 -2.06 5.76
C LEU A 86 0.61 -3.22 6.70
N LEU A 87 -0.38 -3.98 7.18
CA LEU A 87 -0.13 -5.13 8.06
C LEU A 87 -0.04 -6.44 7.29
N VAL A 88 -1.00 -6.71 6.41
CA VAL A 88 -1.16 -8.01 5.76
C VAL A 88 -0.14 -8.22 4.64
N ILE A 89 0.18 -7.21 3.83
CA ILE A 89 1.16 -7.36 2.74
C ILE A 89 2.57 -7.70 3.27
N PRO A 90 3.17 -6.98 4.23
CA PRO A 90 4.50 -7.35 4.71
C PRO A 90 4.53 -8.71 5.42
N VAL A 91 3.47 -9.04 6.19
CA VAL A 91 3.37 -10.34 6.86
C VAL A 91 3.23 -11.49 5.85
N LEU A 92 2.34 -11.36 4.87
CA LEU A 92 2.17 -12.37 3.81
C LEU A 92 3.44 -12.52 2.97
N TYR A 93 4.07 -11.40 2.59
CA TYR A 93 5.30 -11.45 1.81
C TYR A 93 6.42 -12.16 2.59
N TYR A 94 6.56 -11.86 3.88
CA TYR A 94 7.52 -12.57 4.74
C TYR A 94 7.21 -14.07 4.80
N VAL A 95 5.95 -14.47 5.03
CA VAL A 95 5.55 -15.88 5.17
C VAL A 95 5.73 -16.66 3.86
N VAL A 96 5.30 -16.10 2.73
CA VAL A 96 5.33 -16.76 1.42
C VAL A 96 6.76 -16.85 0.88
N MET A 97 7.53 -15.77 1.02
CA MET A 97 8.86 -15.68 0.41
C MET A 97 9.98 -16.25 1.29
N ARG A 98 9.74 -16.45 2.59
CA ARG A 98 10.68 -17.11 3.53
C ARG A 98 11.17 -18.47 3.05
N LYS A 99 10.31 -19.28 2.42
CA LYS A 99 10.69 -20.63 1.92
C LYS A 99 11.49 -20.61 0.63
N ARG A 100 11.37 -19.56 -0.18
CA ARG A 100 12.04 -19.47 -1.49
C ARG A 100 13.49 -19.00 -1.38
N PHE A 101 13.83 -18.27 -0.31
CA PHE A 101 15.19 -17.76 -0.06
C PHE A 101 15.93 -18.48 1.08
N ALA A 102 15.26 -19.36 1.83
CA ALA A 102 15.95 -20.27 2.76
C ALA A 102 16.61 -21.47 2.04
N ALA A 103 16.47 -21.57 0.71
CA ALA A 103 16.99 -22.65 -0.12
C ALA A 103 18.22 -22.25 -0.98
N HIS A 104 18.80 -21.07 -0.73
CA HIS A 104 20.08 -20.64 -1.30
C HIS A 104 21.06 -20.31 -0.19
#